data_AF-A0A0W8G0L9-F1
#
_entry.id   AF-A0A0W8G0L9-F1
#
_cell.length_a   1.000
_cell.length_b   1.000
_cell.length_c   1.000
_cell.angle_alpha   90.00
_cell.angle_beta   90.00
_cell.angle_gamma   90.00
#
_symmetry.space_group_name_H-M   'P 1'
#
loop_
_entity.id
_entity.type
_entity.pdbx_description
1 polymer ?
#
loop_
_entity_poly.entity_id
_entity_poly.type
_entity_poly.pdbx_seq_one_letter_code
_entity_poly.pdbx_strand_id
1 'polypeptide(L)'
;MEEFVFDSINDYYDYIGSYYNNPQAPFYGTYGGGYDLAIWNIFLQSKYEYDIIKRGLENVVTFPALEAIALSISEYGGSFKEDLAEFGIWNYFTGSRAKDDKYFKEAKFYPKVKPLMSINFKPTSETVTVNSNPSSNSYLLFVDVSRGLPDSLIAIITNSDYRSKARTEFNYSLYSFNAGGSSEINDLYYSKITSINNQIFSESVIFNNELATEGRTERLEIDYAYPQPFNYNKHSYLFIPAAADLSGISSLNVYTIGMNLVFSGEKNIFASDKIVVRWDGKSLTGEKLPTGVYIYVTKSGNTVKKGKLVIYND
;
A
#
# COMPACT_ATOMS: atom_id res chain seq x y z
N MET A 1 3.82 -14.89 -21.24
CA MET A 1 4.10 -15.17 -19.82
C MET A 1 3.19 -16.31 -19.41
N GLU A 2 3.68 -17.29 -18.66
CA GLU A 2 2.89 -18.47 -18.27
C GLU A 2 1.60 -18.08 -17.55
N GLU A 3 1.68 -17.09 -16.65
CA GLU A 3 0.56 -16.41 -15.98
C GLU A 3 -0.63 -16.08 -16.89
N PHE A 4 -0.39 -15.65 -18.13
CA PHE A 4 -1.45 -15.23 -19.04
C PHE A 4 -2.18 -16.40 -19.73
N VAL A 5 -1.59 -17.60 -19.68
CA VAL A 5 -2.11 -18.81 -20.33
C VAL A 5 -2.63 -19.79 -19.29
N PHE A 6 -2.01 -19.83 -18.11
CA PHE A 6 -2.31 -20.75 -17.03
C PHE A 6 -2.48 -20.01 -15.68
N ASP A 7 -3.63 -19.34 -15.46
CA ASP A 7 -4.02 -18.61 -14.23
C ASP A 7 -3.99 -19.46 -12.93
N SER A 8 -3.68 -20.75 -13.02
CA SER A 8 -3.54 -21.67 -11.87
C SER A 8 -2.09 -21.98 -11.50
N ILE A 9 -1.12 -21.51 -12.29
CA ILE A 9 0.31 -21.78 -12.12
C ILE A 9 1.02 -20.45 -11.82
N ASN A 10 1.29 -20.19 -10.54
CA ASN A 10 1.83 -18.93 -10.06
C ASN A 10 3.32 -19.06 -9.72
N ASP A 11 4.12 -19.59 -10.63
CA ASP A 11 5.56 -19.86 -10.43
C ASP A 11 6.38 -18.60 -10.14
N TYR A 12 5.97 -17.47 -10.72
CA TYR A 12 6.60 -16.16 -10.52
C TYR A 12 6.54 -15.69 -9.05
N TYR A 13 5.64 -16.23 -8.22
CA TYR A 13 5.56 -15.90 -6.79
C TYR A 13 6.88 -16.16 -6.05
N ASP A 14 7.61 -17.19 -6.45
CA ASP A 14 8.88 -17.55 -5.85
C ASP A 14 9.98 -16.49 -6.11
N TYR A 15 9.79 -15.64 -7.13
CA TYR A 15 10.79 -14.68 -7.59
C TYR A 15 10.46 -13.23 -7.23
N ILE A 16 9.17 -12.84 -7.20
CA ILE A 16 8.74 -11.44 -6.98
C ILE A 16 9.20 -10.86 -5.64
N GLY A 17 9.48 -11.71 -4.64
CA GLY A 17 10.07 -11.27 -3.37
C GLY A 17 11.36 -10.47 -3.56
N SER A 18 12.13 -10.73 -4.61
CA SER A 18 13.34 -9.97 -4.95
C SER A 18 13.05 -8.50 -5.28
N TYR A 19 12.00 -8.23 -6.07
CA TYR A 19 11.55 -6.87 -6.37
C TYR A 19 11.02 -6.18 -5.12
N TYR A 20 10.13 -6.83 -4.36
CA TYR A 20 9.52 -6.21 -3.17
C TYR A 20 10.55 -5.87 -2.07
N ASN A 21 11.68 -6.57 -2.02
CA ASN A 21 12.78 -6.24 -1.14
C ASN A 21 13.68 -5.12 -1.66
N ASN A 22 13.70 -4.88 -2.98
CA ASN A 22 14.60 -3.96 -3.65
C ASN A 22 13.91 -3.16 -4.77
N PRO A 23 12.79 -2.46 -4.52
CA PRO A 23 12.08 -1.72 -5.57
C PRO A 23 12.88 -0.55 -6.17
N GLN A 24 13.92 -0.12 -5.46
CA GLN A 24 14.89 0.89 -5.89
C GLN A 24 15.93 0.35 -6.89
N ALA A 25 15.93 -0.95 -7.15
CA ALA A 25 16.79 -1.53 -8.18
C ALA A 25 16.31 -1.07 -9.57
N PRO A 26 17.23 -0.76 -10.50
CA PRO A 26 16.83 -0.48 -11.87
C PRO A 26 16.28 -1.74 -12.53
N PHE A 27 15.42 -1.60 -13.54
CA PHE A 27 14.82 -2.75 -14.23
C PHE A 27 15.83 -3.73 -14.84
N TYR A 28 17.06 -3.29 -15.14
CA TYR A 28 18.13 -4.18 -15.63
C TYR A 28 18.92 -4.88 -14.51
N GLY A 29 18.77 -4.45 -13.26
CA GLY A 29 19.45 -4.99 -12.08
C GLY A 29 18.60 -6.02 -11.35
N THR A 30 18.06 -7.00 -12.09
CA THR A 30 17.15 -8.02 -11.56
C THR A 30 17.90 -9.01 -10.67
N TYR A 31 17.27 -9.40 -9.55
CA TYR A 31 17.84 -10.36 -8.61
C TYR A 31 17.17 -11.74 -8.73
N GLY A 32 15.99 -11.81 -9.34
CA GLY A 32 15.25 -13.04 -9.66
C GLY A 32 15.43 -13.52 -11.10
N GLY A 33 16.50 -13.12 -11.79
CA GLY A 33 16.74 -13.48 -13.19
C GLY A 33 15.74 -12.89 -14.19
N GLY A 34 14.97 -11.87 -13.79
CA GLY A 34 13.94 -11.22 -14.61
C GLY A 34 12.51 -11.61 -14.25
N TYR A 35 12.31 -12.77 -13.61
CA TYR A 35 10.99 -13.22 -13.16
C TYR A 35 10.42 -12.35 -12.03
N ASP A 36 11.30 -11.70 -11.28
CA ASP A 36 10.96 -10.72 -10.24
C ASP A 36 10.25 -9.47 -10.80
N LEU A 37 10.37 -9.20 -12.10
CA LEU A 37 9.68 -8.12 -12.80
C LEU A 37 8.47 -8.60 -13.61
N ALA A 38 8.04 -9.86 -13.48
CA ALA A 38 6.83 -10.35 -14.15
C ALA A 38 5.60 -9.47 -13.84
N ILE A 39 5.51 -8.96 -12.61
CA ILE A 39 4.49 -8.03 -12.13
C ILE A 39 4.38 -6.73 -12.93
N TRP A 40 5.44 -6.27 -13.58
CA TRP A 40 5.38 -5.11 -14.48
C TRP A 40 4.53 -5.41 -15.71
N ASN A 41 4.70 -6.60 -16.30
CA ASN A 41 3.90 -7.03 -17.44
C ASN A 41 2.45 -7.32 -17.03
N ILE A 42 2.22 -7.86 -15.82
CA ILE A 42 0.85 -8.02 -15.29
C ILE A 42 0.17 -6.66 -15.12
N PHE A 43 0.90 -5.65 -14.62
CA PHE A 43 0.39 -4.28 -14.54
C PHE A 43 0.03 -3.72 -15.92
N LEU A 44 0.94 -3.82 -16.90
CA LEU A 44 0.69 -3.35 -18.26
C LEU A 44 -0.50 -4.07 -18.91
N GLN A 45 -0.61 -5.39 -18.72
CA GLN A 45 -1.74 -6.17 -19.21
C GLN A 45 -3.06 -5.73 -18.56
N SER A 46 -3.06 -5.45 -17.26
CA SER A 46 -4.26 -4.99 -16.56
C SER A 46 -4.71 -3.61 -17.04
N LYS A 47 -3.77 -2.76 -17.48
CA LYS A 47 -4.03 -1.38 -17.91
C LYS A 47 -4.34 -1.22 -19.39
N TYR A 48 -3.65 -1.98 -20.26
CA TYR A 48 -3.69 -1.82 -21.72
C TYR A 48 -4.01 -3.12 -22.47
N GLU A 49 -4.45 -4.15 -21.76
CA GLU A 49 -4.68 -5.50 -22.30
C GLU A 49 -3.40 -6.13 -22.87
N TYR A 50 -3.52 -7.25 -23.60
CA TYR A 50 -2.36 -8.05 -24.01
C TYR A 50 -1.51 -7.42 -25.12
N ASP A 51 -2.11 -6.57 -25.96
CA ASP A 51 -1.46 -6.09 -27.16
C ASP A 51 -0.26 -5.18 -26.86
N ILE A 52 -0.25 -4.48 -25.71
CA ILE A 52 0.89 -3.65 -25.29
C ILE A 52 2.18 -4.47 -25.15
N ILE A 53 2.08 -5.69 -24.63
CA ILE A 53 3.23 -6.56 -24.37
C ILE A 53 3.76 -7.09 -25.70
N LYS A 54 2.86 -7.52 -26.57
CA LYS A 54 3.20 -7.92 -27.93
C LYS A 54 3.90 -6.78 -28.66
N ARG A 55 3.36 -5.56 -28.56
CA ARG A 55 3.95 -4.38 -29.18
C ARG A 55 5.35 -4.07 -28.65
N GLY A 56 5.58 -4.23 -27.34
CA GLY A 56 6.91 -4.10 -26.75
C GLY A 56 7.93 -5.07 -27.34
N LEU A 57 7.52 -6.33 -27.56
CA LEU A 57 8.38 -7.35 -28.19
C LEU A 57 8.68 -7.04 -29.67
N GLU A 58 7.71 -6.50 -30.41
CA GLU A 58 7.94 -6.04 -31.79
C GLU A 58 8.94 -4.88 -31.83
N ASN A 59 8.79 -3.92 -30.92
CA ASN A 59 9.66 -2.74 -30.84
C ASN A 59 11.10 -3.08 -30.41
N VAL A 60 11.31 -4.17 -29.65
CA VAL A 60 12.65 -4.56 -29.17
C VAL A 60 13.61 -4.97 -30.28
N VAL A 61 13.08 -5.30 -31.47
CA VAL A 61 13.89 -5.58 -32.67
C VAL A 61 14.67 -4.34 -33.11
N THR A 62 14.14 -3.14 -32.84
CA THR A 62 14.69 -1.86 -33.30
C THR A 62 15.25 -1.01 -32.16
N PHE A 63 14.64 -1.09 -30.97
CA PHE A 63 14.95 -0.23 -29.82
C PHE A 63 15.45 -1.03 -28.61
N PRO A 64 16.31 -0.45 -27.75
CA PRO A 64 16.63 -1.05 -26.45
C PRO A 64 15.38 -1.35 -25.62
N ALA A 65 15.40 -2.40 -24.79
CA ALA A 65 14.22 -2.93 -24.11
C ALA A 65 13.34 -1.88 -23.39
N LEU A 66 13.92 -1.00 -22.57
CA LEU A 66 13.14 0.02 -21.87
C LEU A 66 12.60 1.11 -22.80
N GLU A 67 13.32 1.45 -23.86
CA GLU A 67 12.85 2.39 -24.88
C GLU A 67 11.73 1.78 -25.72
N ALA A 68 11.83 0.49 -26.07
CA ALA A 68 10.76 -0.26 -26.73
C ALA A 68 9.48 -0.29 -25.90
N ILE A 69 9.59 -0.55 -24.59
CA ILE A 69 8.46 -0.51 -23.65
C ILE A 69 7.86 0.90 -23.58
N ALA A 70 8.69 1.93 -23.39
CA ALA A 70 8.23 3.31 -23.31
C ALA A 70 7.53 3.78 -24.60
N LEU A 71 8.05 3.37 -25.76
CA LEU A 71 7.44 3.65 -27.06
C LEU A 71 6.08 2.94 -27.17
N SER A 72 5.99 1.65 -26.82
CA SER A 72 4.72 0.92 -26.85
C SER A 72 3.68 1.56 -25.95
N ILE A 73 4.05 1.96 -24.73
CA ILE A 73 3.14 2.69 -23.82
C ILE A 73 2.63 3.98 -24.47
N SER A 74 3.52 4.74 -25.10
CA SER A 74 3.14 5.98 -25.80
C SER A 74 2.21 5.73 -26.99
N GLU A 75 2.39 4.64 -27.74
CA GLU A 75 1.52 4.27 -28.87
C GLU A 75 0.09 3.94 -28.41
N TYR A 76 -0.08 3.49 -27.16
CA TYR A 76 -1.36 3.21 -26.52
C TYR A 76 -1.90 4.40 -25.69
N GLY A 77 -1.31 5.60 -25.88
CA GLY A 77 -1.75 6.84 -25.23
C GLY A 77 -1.30 7.02 -23.78
N GLY A 78 -0.41 6.16 -23.28
CA GLY A 78 0.18 6.25 -21.94
C GLY A 78 1.50 7.02 -21.90
N SER A 79 2.12 7.00 -20.72
CA SER A 79 3.44 7.55 -20.47
C SER A 79 4.23 6.66 -19.53
N PHE A 80 5.45 6.27 -19.91
CA PHE A 80 6.31 5.45 -19.04
C PHE A 80 6.50 6.08 -17.66
N LYS A 81 6.56 7.42 -17.58
CA LYS A 81 6.71 8.15 -16.31
C LYS A 81 5.50 8.00 -15.40
N GLU A 82 4.30 8.09 -15.96
CA GLU A 82 3.05 7.98 -15.20
C GLU A 82 2.78 6.53 -14.82
N ASP A 83 2.99 5.61 -15.77
CA ASP A 83 2.79 4.18 -15.58
C ASP A 83 3.75 3.59 -14.55
N LEU A 84 5.01 4.00 -14.55
CA LEU A 84 5.98 3.54 -13.55
C LEU A 84 5.63 4.06 -12.14
N ALA A 85 5.09 5.28 -12.05
CA ALA A 85 4.65 5.86 -10.78
C ALA A 85 3.38 5.16 -10.27
N GLU A 86 2.42 4.91 -11.14
CA GLU A 86 1.22 4.14 -10.82
C GLU A 86 1.58 2.70 -10.40
N PHE A 87 2.52 2.07 -11.11
CA PHE A 87 3.05 0.77 -10.71
C PHE A 87 3.67 0.80 -9.30
N GLY A 88 4.32 1.88 -8.91
CA GLY A 88 4.75 2.11 -7.53
C GLY A 88 3.58 2.08 -6.53
N ILE A 89 2.47 2.73 -6.85
CA ILE A 89 1.26 2.71 -6.02
C ILE A 89 0.68 1.28 -5.93
N TRP A 90 0.56 0.57 -7.06
CA TRP A 90 0.05 -0.81 -7.08
C TRP A 90 0.87 -1.75 -6.20
N ASN A 91 2.20 -1.61 -6.23
CA ASN A 91 3.12 -2.41 -5.42
C ASN A 91 3.12 -2.06 -3.93
N TYR A 92 2.64 -0.88 -3.55
CA TYR A 92 2.37 -0.60 -2.15
C TYR A 92 1.18 -1.42 -1.63
N PHE A 93 0.08 -1.43 -2.39
CA PHE A 93 -1.18 -2.05 -1.99
C PHE A 93 -1.21 -3.56 -2.22
N THR A 94 -0.25 -4.26 -1.60
CA THR A 94 -0.09 -5.72 -1.63
C THR A 94 -0.12 -6.34 -0.23
N GLY A 95 -0.21 -7.67 -0.18
CA GLY A 95 -0.30 -8.45 1.05
C GLY A 95 -1.46 -7.99 1.92
N SER A 96 -1.19 -7.68 3.20
CA SER A 96 -2.21 -7.19 4.13
C SER A 96 -2.77 -5.79 3.82
N ARG A 97 -2.19 -5.09 2.83
CA ARG A 97 -2.63 -3.77 2.33
C ARG A 97 -3.40 -3.87 1.01
N ALA A 98 -3.59 -5.07 0.47
CA ALA A 98 -4.36 -5.27 -0.76
C ALA A 98 -5.75 -4.64 -0.64
N LYS A 99 -6.19 -4.01 -1.74
CA LYS A 99 -7.54 -3.47 -1.90
C LYS A 99 -8.22 -4.29 -2.99
N ASP A 100 -9.32 -4.95 -2.63
CA ASP A 100 -10.11 -5.75 -3.56
C ASP A 100 -10.55 -4.88 -4.76
N ASP A 101 -10.50 -5.47 -5.96
CA ASP A 101 -10.95 -4.87 -7.23
C ASP A 101 -10.33 -3.51 -7.62
N LYS A 102 -9.15 -3.15 -7.09
CA LYS A 102 -8.50 -1.86 -7.40
C LYS A 102 -7.11 -1.94 -8.03
N TYR A 103 -6.27 -2.87 -7.58
CA TYR A 103 -4.87 -3.03 -8.05
C TYR A 103 -4.67 -4.41 -8.66
N PHE A 104 -3.53 -5.08 -8.41
CA PHE A 104 -3.34 -6.46 -8.87
C PHE A 104 -4.45 -7.37 -8.34
N LYS A 105 -5.08 -8.15 -9.22
CA LYS A 105 -6.08 -9.19 -8.89
C LYS A 105 -5.58 -10.10 -7.75
N GLU A 106 -4.30 -10.43 -7.78
CA GLU A 106 -3.65 -11.32 -6.82
C GLU A 106 -2.88 -10.59 -5.71
N ALA A 107 -3.05 -9.27 -5.56
CA ALA A 107 -2.28 -8.42 -4.65
C ALA A 107 -2.17 -8.97 -3.21
N LYS A 108 -3.22 -9.65 -2.71
CA LYS A 108 -3.26 -10.24 -1.36
C LYS A 108 -2.20 -11.32 -1.13
N PHE A 109 -1.72 -11.97 -2.20
CA PHE A 109 -0.70 -13.01 -2.14
C PHE A 109 0.71 -12.46 -2.37
N TYR A 110 0.83 -11.24 -2.87
CA TYR A 110 2.13 -10.64 -3.14
C TYR A 110 2.79 -10.14 -1.84
N PRO A 111 4.13 -10.17 -1.74
CA PRO A 111 4.84 -9.59 -0.61
C PRO A 111 4.57 -8.10 -0.44
N LYS A 112 4.72 -7.61 0.79
CA LYS A 112 4.71 -6.16 1.06
C LYS A 112 6.04 -5.55 0.64
N VAL A 113 5.98 -4.47 -0.13
CA VAL A 113 7.19 -3.70 -0.45
C VAL A 113 7.92 -3.23 0.81
N LYS A 114 9.24 -3.40 0.83
CA LYS A 114 10.14 -2.94 1.87
C LYS A 114 10.53 -1.48 1.59
N PRO A 115 10.28 -0.55 2.52
CA PRO A 115 10.77 0.82 2.38
C PRO A 115 12.29 0.86 2.24
N LEU A 116 12.79 1.76 1.40
CA LEU A 116 14.22 2.05 1.28
C LEU A 116 14.78 2.54 2.62
N MET A 117 14.00 3.35 3.33
CA MET A 117 14.32 3.87 4.65
C MET A 117 13.06 4.18 5.46
N SER A 118 13.22 4.24 6.78
CA SER A 118 12.20 4.68 7.74
C SER A 118 12.75 5.87 8.52
N ILE A 119 12.02 6.97 8.49
CA ILE A 119 12.35 8.24 9.13
C ILE A 119 11.31 8.49 10.23
N ASN A 120 11.76 8.79 11.43
CA ASN A 120 10.87 9.35 12.44
C ASN A 120 10.74 10.84 12.15
N PHE A 121 9.58 11.25 11.66
CA PHE A 121 9.31 12.65 11.35
C PHE A 121 9.22 13.44 12.66
N LYS A 122 10.10 14.43 12.80
CA LYS A 122 10.06 15.39 13.89
C LYS A 122 9.62 16.74 13.30
N PRO A 123 8.36 17.17 13.53
CA PRO A 123 7.93 18.49 13.11
C PRO A 123 8.93 19.58 13.55
N THR A 124 9.18 20.61 12.75
CA THR A 124 8.34 21.02 11.62
C THR A 124 8.79 20.53 10.24
N SER A 125 10.00 19.98 10.09
CA SER A 125 10.44 19.42 8.81
C SER A 125 11.56 18.40 8.93
N GLU A 126 11.62 17.48 7.98
CA GLU A 126 12.71 16.53 7.80
C GLU A 126 13.12 16.50 6.32
N THR A 127 14.40 16.30 6.03
CA THR A 127 14.91 16.18 4.66
C THR A 127 15.83 14.98 4.56
N VAL A 128 15.62 14.18 3.51
CA VAL A 128 16.47 13.04 3.18
C VAL A 128 17.03 13.19 1.78
N THR A 129 18.29 12.78 1.62
CA THR A 129 18.98 12.73 0.33
C THR A 129 19.01 11.29 -0.15
N VAL A 130 18.61 11.07 -1.40
CA VAL A 130 18.58 9.74 -2.04
C VAL A 130 19.25 9.82 -3.39
N ASN A 131 20.19 8.91 -3.63
CA ASN A 131 20.78 8.71 -4.95
C ASN A 131 20.00 7.61 -5.70
N SER A 132 19.06 7.99 -6.56
CA SER A 132 18.07 7.09 -7.15
C SER A 132 18.57 6.40 -8.41
N ASN A 133 18.32 5.10 -8.55
CA ASN A 133 18.59 4.39 -9.82
C ASN A 133 17.56 4.79 -10.88
N PRO A 134 17.93 4.80 -12.17
CA PRO A 134 16.98 5.00 -13.27
C PRO A 134 15.94 3.88 -13.30
N SER A 135 14.72 4.19 -13.76
CA SER A 135 13.61 3.25 -13.89
C SER A 135 13.37 2.44 -12.61
N SER A 136 13.15 3.13 -11.48
CA SER A 136 13.00 2.51 -10.16
C SER A 136 12.07 3.29 -9.24
N ASN A 137 11.62 2.63 -8.17
CA ASN A 137 10.72 3.19 -7.15
C ASN A 137 11.38 3.21 -5.77
N SER A 138 11.54 4.39 -5.19
CA SER A 138 12.06 4.56 -3.83
C SER A 138 10.92 4.84 -2.85
N TYR A 139 10.73 3.96 -1.87
CA TYR A 139 9.70 4.10 -0.85
C TYR A 139 10.31 4.66 0.43
N LEU A 140 9.94 5.90 0.79
CA LEU A 140 10.42 6.58 1.98
C LEU A 140 9.30 6.59 3.03
N LEU A 141 9.46 5.82 4.10
CA LEU A 141 8.50 5.78 5.20
C LEU A 141 8.82 6.88 6.21
N PHE A 142 7.89 7.80 6.44
CA PHE A 142 7.89 8.74 7.54
C PHE A 142 6.88 8.29 8.58
N VAL A 143 7.29 8.25 9.84
CA VAL A 143 6.43 7.97 10.99
C VAL A 143 6.36 9.22 11.86
N ASP A 144 5.17 9.79 11.99
CA ASP A 144 4.91 10.93 12.88
C ASP A 144 4.09 10.46 14.09
N VAL A 145 4.62 10.67 15.29
CA VAL A 145 3.94 10.34 16.56
C VAL A 145 3.52 11.58 17.35
N SER A 146 3.76 12.77 16.80
CA SER A 146 3.56 14.05 17.49
C SER A 146 2.10 14.31 17.88
N ARG A 147 1.15 13.64 17.23
CA ARG A 147 -0.30 13.81 17.42
C ARG A 147 -0.94 12.77 18.35
N GLY A 148 -0.14 12.01 19.10
CA GLY A 148 -0.65 11.02 20.04
C GLY A 148 -1.05 9.68 19.43
N LEU A 149 -0.96 9.54 18.10
CA LEU A 149 -1.04 8.28 17.38
C LEU A 149 0.03 8.25 16.30
N PRO A 150 0.63 7.09 15.98
CA PRO A 150 1.52 6.98 14.85
C PRO A 150 0.74 7.20 13.55
N ASP A 151 1.09 8.26 12.82
CA ASP A 151 0.80 8.44 11.41
C ASP A 151 1.94 7.85 10.59
N SER A 152 1.60 7.12 9.54
CA SER A 152 2.57 6.68 8.53
C SER A 152 2.33 7.42 7.23
N LEU A 153 3.37 8.08 6.73
CA LEU A 153 3.40 8.66 5.40
C LEU A 153 4.44 7.94 4.57
N ILE A 154 4.07 7.46 3.39
CA ILE A 154 4.98 6.79 2.46
C ILE A 154 5.08 7.67 1.23
N ALA A 155 6.24 8.27 1.01
CA ALA A 155 6.55 8.96 -0.23
C ALA A 155 7.16 7.95 -1.21
N ILE A 156 6.47 7.70 -2.31
CA ILE A 156 6.94 6.85 -3.41
C ILE A 156 7.55 7.79 -4.45
N ILE A 157 8.88 7.82 -4.50
CA ILE A 157 9.61 8.63 -5.47
C ILE A 157 10.03 7.75 -6.63
N THR A 158 9.43 8.00 -7.78
CA THR A 158 9.68 7.27 -9.02
C THR A 158 10.73 7.98 -9.83
N ASN A 159 11.83 7.31 -10.18
CA ASN A 159 12.76 7.80 -11.19
C ASN A 159 12.39 7.18 -12.53
N SER A 160 11.81 7.98 -13.43
CA SER A 160 11.36 7.53 -14.74
C SER A 160 12.40 7.66 -15.85
N ASP A 161 13.67 7.89 -15.52
CA ASP A 161 14.72 7.90 -16.53
C ASP A 161 14.95 6.48 -17.05
N TYR A 162 14.55 6.24 -18.30
CA TYR A 162 14.73 4.96 -18.99
C TYR A 162 15.84 4.99 -20.04
N ARG A 163 16.52 6.14 -20.19
CA ARG A 163 17.59 6.36 -21.18
C ARG A 163 18.96 6.35 -20.54
N SER A 164 19.08 6.91 -19.33
CA SER A 164 20.32 6.94 -18.58
C SER A 164 20.53 5.66 -17.77
N LYS A 165 21.80 5.31 -17.55
CA LYS A 165 22.22 4.32 -16.55
C LYS A 165 22.76 4.97 -15.27
N ALA A 166 22.97 6.28 -15.28
CA ALA A 166 23.49 7.02 -14.14
C ALA A 166 22.42 7.18 -13.06
N ARG A 167 22.85 7.12 -11.80
CA ARG A 167 21.98 7.45 -10.67
C ARG A 167 21.82 8.97 -10.59
N THR A 168 20.64 9.41 -10.18
CA THR A 168 20.33 10.83 -10.00
C THR A 168 19.96 11.09 -8.55
N GLU A 169 20.66 12.03 -7.94
CA GLU A 169 20.37 12.46 -6.57
C GLU A 169 19.14 13.36 -6.52
N PHE A 170 18.30 13.17 -5.50
CA PHE A 170 17.26 14.10 -5.10
C PHE A 170 17.27 14.28 -3.58
N ASN A 171 16.85 15.46 -3.12
CA ASN A 171 16.44 15.69 -1.74
C ASN A 171 14.93 15.71 -1.67
N TYR A 172 14.37 14.92 -0.76
CA TYR A 172 12.96 14.95 -0.40
C TYR A 172 12.79 15.58 0.96
N SER A 173 12.04 16.67 1.01
CA SER A 173 11.69 17.37 2.24
C SER A 173 10.21 17.16 2.55
N LEU A 174 9.93 16.74 3.78
CA LEU A 174 8.58 16.71 4.35
C LEU A 174 8.44 17.85 5.35
N TYR A 175 7.34 18.59 5.31
CA TYR A 175 7.04 19.71 6.19
C TYR A 175 5.69 19.51 6.85
N SER A 176 5.53 20.00 8.08
CA SER A 176 4.24 20.12 8.77
C SER A 176 3.61 21.51 8.59
N PHE A 177 4.06 22.27 7.58
CA PHE A 177 3.63 23.62 7.26
C PHE A 177 3.86 23.89 5.77
N ASN A 178 3.14 24.86 5.21
CA ASN A 178 3.30 25.25 3.81
C ASN A 178 4.62 26.00 3.61
N ALA A 179 5.64 25.29 3.11
CA ALA A 179 6.94 25.85 2.81
C ALA A 179 6.99 26.41 1.38
N GLY A 180 7.86 27.39 1.13
CA GLY A 180 8.02 27.98 -0.20
C GLY A 180 8.38 26.93 -1.27
N GLY A 181 7.47 26.72 -2.22
CA GLY A 181 7.62 25.78 -3.33
C GLY A 181 7.49 24.31 -2.93
N SER A 182 6.85 24.01 -1.80
CA SER A 182 6.32 22.67 -1.51
C SER A 182 4.94 22.47 -2.15
N SER A 183 4.59 21.22 -2.42
CA SER A 183 3.25 20.80 -2.79
C SER A 183 2.49 20.33 -1.54
N GLU A 184 1.19 20.63 -1.48
CA GLU A 184 0.33 20.09 -0.43
C GLU A 184 0.10 18.59 -0.64
N ILE A 185 0.24 17.81 0.44
CA ILE A 185 -0.10 16.38 0.44
C ILE A 185 -1.51 16.22 0.99
N ASN A 186 -1.76 16.88 2.12
CA ASN A 186 -3.01 16.96 2.85
C ASN A 186 -2.96 18.16 3.82
N ASP A 187 -3.96 18.29 4.69
CA ASP A 187 -4.07 19.40 5.64
C ASP A 187 -2.99 19.45 6.73
N LEU A 188 -2.09 18.46 6.79
CA LEU A 188 -1.01 18.39 7.77
C LEU A 188 0.38 18.49 7.15
N TYR A 189 0.56 17.93 5.95
CA TYR A 189 1.88 17.73 5.38
C TYR A 189 2.02 18.34 4.00
N TYR A 190 3.22 18.82 3.74
CA TYR A 190 3.67 19.34 2.45
C TYR A 190 4.98 18.65 2.08
N SER A 191 5.20 18.38 0.80
CA SER A 191 6.43 17.78 0.31
C SER A 191 7.15 18.69 -0.68
N LYS A 192 8.47 18.50 -0.81
CA LYS A 192 9.26 19.14 -1.86
C LYS A 192 10.35 18.20 -2.33
N ILE A 193 10.47 18.07 -3.65
CA ILE A 193 11.58 17.36 -4.31
C ILE A 193 12.50 18.39 -4.94
N THR A 194 13.79 18.31 -4.63
CA THR A 194 14.83 19.10 -5.28
C THR A 194 15.92 18.19 -5.83
N SER A 195 16.27 18.41 -7.09
CA SER A 195 17.27 17.66 -7.83
C SER A 195 17.80 18.54 -8.95
N ILE A 196 19.00 18.22 -9.43
CA ILE A 196 19.55 18.78 -10.66
C ILE A 196 18.69 18.45 -11.89
N ASN A 197 17.85 17.41 -11.81
CA ASN A 197 16.96 16.97 -12.88
C ASN A 197 15.59 16.59 -12.29
N ASN A 198 14.78 17.59 -11.92
CA ASN A 198 13.46 17.33 -11.31
C ASN A 198 12.47 16.67 -12.27
N GLN A 199 12.59 16.88 -13.59
CA GLN A 199 11.57 16.41 -14.55
C GLN A 199 11.48 14.87 -14.68
N ILE A 200 12.50 14.12 -14.26
CA ILE A 200 12.47 12.64 -14.29
C ILE A 200 11.83 12.03 -13.05
N PHE A 201 11.51 12.84 -12.03
CA PHE A 201 10.88 12.34 -10.81
C PHE A 201 9.37 12.52 -10.86
N SER A 202 8.67 11.52 -10.33
CA SER A 202 7.25 11.60 -9.96
C SER A 202 7.13 11.26 -8.48
N GLU A 203 6.18 11.91 -7.82
CA GLU A 203 5.82 11.64 -6.43
C GLU A 203 4.44 11.00 -6.36
N SER A 204 4.28 10.04 -5.49
CA SER A 204 2.97 9.59 -5.02
C SER A 204 3.06 9.38 -3.51
N VAL A 205 2.09 9.89 -2.76
CA VAL A 205 2.12 9.84 -1.30
C VAL A 205 0.98 8.99 -0.78
N ILE A 206 1.27 8.12 0.17
CA ILE A 206 0.28 7.31 0.86
C ILE A 206 0.30 7.70 2.34
N PHE A 207 -0.82 8.21 2.82
CA PHE A 207 -1.02 8.60 4.20
C PHE A 207 -1.94 7.61 4.90
N ASN A 208 -1.46 6.98 5.97
CA ASN A 208 -2.16 5.94 6.73
C ASN A 208 -2.88 4.89 5.85
N ASN A 209 -2.16 4.34 4.87
CA ASN A 209 -2.66 3.32 3.94
C ASN A 209 -3.78 3.82 2.98
N GLU A 210 -3.89 5.12 2.78
CA GLU A 210 -4.73 5.75 1.77
C GLU A 210 -3.90 6.64 0.84
N LEU A 211 -4.19 6.60 -0.46
CA LEU A 211 -3.49 7.44 -1.44
C LEU A 211 -3.89 8.90 -1.18
N ALA A 212 -2.91 9.78 -0.99
CA ALA A 212 -3.14 11.20 -0.78
C ALA A 212 -3.50 11.86 -2.12
N THR A 213 -4.75 12.31 -2.25
CA THR A 213 -5.28 12.97 -3.47
C THR A 213 -5.76 14.40 -3.16
N GLU A 214 -5.15 15.11 -2.21
CA GLU A 214 -5.61 16.41 -1.66
C GLU A 214 -6.84 16.32 -0.71
N GLY A 215 -6.93 15.26 0.11
CA GLY A 215 -8.06 14.98 1.01
C GLY A 215 -7.72 14.97 2.51
N ARG A 216 -8.62 15.53 3.33
CA ARG A 216 -8.56 15.70 4.80
C ARG A 216 -8.02 14.47 5.55
N THR A 217 -7.18 14.71 6.55
CA THR A 217 -6.57 13.70 7.45
C THR A 217 -7.41 13.34 8.67
N GLU A 218 -8.68 13.73 8.70
CA GLU A 218 -9.57 13.41 9.81
C GLU A 218 -9.75 11.89 9.93
N ARG A 219 -9.18 11.33 10.98
CA ARG A 219 -9.44 9.95 11.40
C ARG A 219 -10.82 9.92 12.04
N LEU A 220 -11.73 9.16 11.45
CA LEU A 220 -13.08 9.04 11.97
C LEU A 220 -13.11 8.03 13.11
N GLU A 221 -13.43 8.50 14.30
CA GLU A 221 -13.96 7.61 15.33
C GLU A 221 -15.37 7.18 14.93
N ILE A 222 -15.54 5.88 14.76
CA ILE A 222 -16.83 5.25 14.49
C ILE A 222 -17.31 4.51 15.74
N ASP A 223 -18.61 4.22 15.79
CA ASP A 223 -19.24 3.45 16.88
C ASP A 223 -19.95 2.19 16.36
N TYR A 224 -19.73 1.82 15.10
CA TYR A 224 -20.30 0.64 14.46
C TYR A 224 -19.20 -0.27 13.91
N ALA A 225 -19.36 -1.58 14.08
CA ALA A 225 -18.50 -2.55 13.41
C ALA A 225 -18.90 -2.70 11.94
N TYR A 226 -17.99 -3.16 11.08
CA TYR A 226 -18.29 -3.44 9.68
C TYR A 226 -17.39 -4.56 9.14
N PRO A 227 -17.81 -5.32 8.11
CA PRO A 227 -19.14 -5.29 7.49
C PRO A 227 -20.25 -5.76 8.44
N GLN A 228 -21.48 -5.31 8.19
CA GLN A 228 -22.68 -5.71 8.94
C GLN A 228 -23.79 -6.08 7.95
N PRO A 229 -24.18 -7.36 7.84
CA PRO A 229 -23.63 -8.52 8.56
C PRO A 229 -22.25 -8.95 8.03
N PHE A 230 -21.46 -9.61 8.89
CA PHE A 230 -20.26 -10.33 8.50
C PHE A 230 -20.60 -11.73 7.99
N ASN A 231 -19.93 -12.19 6.93
CA ASN A 231 -20.20 -13.47 6.27
C ASN A 231 -18.87 -14.07 5.84
N TYR A 232 -18.55 -15.29 6.30
CA TYR A 232 -17.24 -15.91 6.06
C TYR A 232 -16.96 -16.26 4.60
N ASN A 233 -17.98 -16.34 3.72
CA ASN A 233 -17.78 -16.62 2.30
C ASN A 233 -17.47 -15.34 1.51
N LYS A 234 -17.84 -14.17 2.05
CA LYS A 234 -17.64 -12.86 1.40
C LYS A 234 -16.51 -12.05 2.02
N HIS A 235 -16.24 -12.24 3.30
CA HIS A 235 -15.38 -11.35 4.07
C HIS A 235 -14.30 -12.13 4.82
N SER A 236 -13.06 -11.65 4.72
CA SER A 236 -11.93 -12.22 5.48
C SER A 236 -11.83 -11.66 6.91
N TYR A 237 -12.30 -10.42 7.12
CA TYR A 237 -12.19 -9.72 8.41
C TYR A 237 -13.41 -8.85 8.71
N LEU A 238 -13.68 -8.71 10.00
CA LEU A 238 -14.53 -7.71 10.63
C LEU A 238 -13.66 -6.62 11.26
N PHE A 239 -14.05 -5.38 11.07
CA PHE A 239 -13.45 -4.18 11.63
C PHE A 239 -14.32 -3.69 12.79
N ILE A 240 -13.72 -3.61 13.97
CA ILE A 240 -14.41 -3.27 15.21
C ILE A 240 -13.89 -1.92 15.71
N PRO A 241 -14.75 -0.95 16.05
CA PRO A 241 -14.35 0.34 16.59
C PRO A 241 -13.38 0.22 17.75
N ALA A 242 -12.33 1.03 17.72
CA ALA A 242 -11.41 1.20 18.84
C ALA A 242 -11.22 2.69 19.13
N ALA A 243 -10.81 3.00 20.35
CA ALA A 243 -10.34 4.34 20.67
C ALA A 243 -8.87 4.48 20.27
N ALA A 244 -8.46 5.72 19.99
CA ALA A 244 -7.07 6.10 19.85
C ALA A 244 -6.26 5.71 21.10
N ASP A 245 -5.11 5.06 20.92
CA ASP A 245 -4.14 4.85 22.00
C ASP A 245 -2.70 4.80 21.47
N LEU A 246 -1.79 5.42 22.23
CA LEU A 246 -0.36 5.54 21.90
C LEU A 246 0.36 4.21 21.78
N SER A 247 -0.09 3.16 22.50
CA SER A 247 0.52 1.83 22.39
C SER A 247 0.27 1.18 21.02
N GLY A 248 -0.72 1.67 20.26
CA GLY A 248 -1.17 1.05 19.02
C GLY A 248 -1.89 -0.28 19.23
N ILE A 249 -2.23 -0.65 20.47
CA ILE A 249 -2.87 -1.92 20.83
C ILE A 249 -4.21 -1.64 21.52
N SER A 250 -5.20 -2.49 21.23
CA SER A 250 -6.49 -2.51 21.92
C SER A 250 -6.86 -3.95 22.27
N SER A 251 -7.34 -4.20 23.48
CA SER A 251 -7.88 -5.51 23.83
C SER A 251 -9.27 -5.65 23.21
N LEU A 252 -9.56 -6.79 22.57
CA LEU A 252 -10.86 -7.14 22.03
C LEU A 252 -11.46 -8.30 22.81
N ASN A 253 -12.67 -8.13 23.32
CA ASN A 253 -13.50 -9.19 23.85
C ASN A 253 -14.81 -9.27 23.06
N VAL A 254 -15.26 -10.47 22.72
CA VAL A 254 -16.52 -10.70 22.03
C VAL A 254 -17.36 -11.71 22.81
N TYR A 255 -18.65 -11.40 22.94
CA TYR A 255 -19.61 -12.16 23.71
C TYR A 255 -20.84 -12.50 22.87
N THR A 256 -21.51 -13.60 23.21
CA THR A 256 -22.88 -13.84 22.73
C THR A 256 -23.87 -12.87 23.40
N ILE A 257 -25.11 -12.80 22.92
CA ILE A 257 -26.19 -12.06 23.62
C ILE A 257 -26.45 -12.55 25.05
N GLY A 258 -26.10 -13.80 25.36
CA GLY A 258 -26.16 -14.38 26.70
C GLY A 258 -24.96 -14.03 27.57
N MET A 259 -24.06 -13.14 27.12
CA MET A 259 -22.83 -12.72 27.81
C MET A 259 -21.78 -13.81 28.00
N ASN A 260 -21.86 -14.90 27.22
CA ASN A 260 -20.79 -15.90 27.18
C ASN A 260 -19.64 -15.38 26.32
N LEU A 261 -18.42 -15.36 26.86
CA LEU A 261 -17.22 -14.96 26.14
C LEU A 261 -16.89 -15.99 25.04
N VAL A 262 -16.74 -15.52 23.80
CA VAL A 262 -16.40 -16.37 22.63
C VAL A 262 -15.03 -16.05 22.05
N PHE A 263 -14.54 -14.82 22.27
CA PHE A 263 -13.21 -14.38 21.85
C PHE A 263 -12.62 -13.39 22.86
N SER A 264 -11.32 -13.48 23.12
CA SER A 264 -10.54 -12.51 23.90
C SER A 264 -9.11 -12.44 23.38
N GLY A 265 -8.55 -11.24 23.22
CA GLY A 265 -7.14 -11.06 22.90
C GLY A 265 -6.76 -9.63 22.55
N GLU A 266 -5.46 -9.36 22.47
CA GLU A 266 -4.94 -8.07 22.01
C GLU A 266 -4.91 -7.99 20.48
N LYS A 267 -5.25 -6.82 19.95
CA LYS A 267 -5.24 -6.52 18.52
C LYS A 267 -4.56 -5.18 18.25
N ASN A 268 -3.86 -5.11 17.13
CA ASN A 268 -3.30 -3.85 16.64
C ASN A 268 -4.44 -2.91 16.21
N ILE A 269 -4.31 -1.64 16.60
CA ILE A 269 -5.17 -0.55 16.14
C ILE A 269 -4.73 -0.18 14.72
N PHE A 270 -5.69 -0.21 13.80
CA PHE A 270 -5.57 0.32 12.45
C PHE A 270 -6.24 1.68 12.44
N ALA A 271 -5.47 2.73 12.14
CA ALA A 271 -5.95 4.11 12.12
C ALA A 271 -5.65 4.72 10.74
N SER A 272 -6.42 4.28 9.74
CA SER A 272 -6.44 4.84 8.38
C SER A 272 -7.39 6.03 8.31
N ASP A 273 -8.48 5.89 7.58
CA ASP A 273 -9.68 6.73 7.60
C ASP A 273 -10.52 6.54 8.88
N LYS A 274 -10.45 5.36 9.51
CA LYS A 274 -11.20 4.99 10.72
C LYS A 274 -10.28 4.34 11.75
N ILE A 275 -10.62 4.47 13.03
CA ILE A 275 -9.87 3.85 14.14
C ILE A 275 -10.56 2.54 14.54
N VAL A 276 -9.95 1.40 14.18
CA VAL A 276 -10.54 0.06 14.33
C VAL A 276 -9.50 -1.00 14.68
N VAL A 277 -9.95 -2.15 15.18
CA VAL A 277 -9.19 -3.42 15.20
C VAL A 277 -9.76 -4.40 14.19
N ARG A 278 -8.91 -5.28 13.64
CA ARG A 278 -9.33 -6.38 12.75
C ARG A 278 -9.52 -7.68 13.50
N TRP A 279 -10.62 -8.37 13.24
CA TRP A 279 -10.94 -9.70 13.77
C TRP A 279 -11.49 -10.59 12.65
N ASP A 280 -11.12 -11.85 12.61
CA ASP A 280 -11.55 -12.82 11.58
C ASP A 280 -12.93 -13.44 11.86
N GLY A 281 -13.58 -13.00 12.95
CA GLY A 281 -14.88 -13.51 13.37
C GLY A 281 -14.82 -14.88 14.04
N LYS A 282 -13.64 -15.45 14.33
CA LYS A 282 -13.53 -16.81 14.89
C LYS A 282 -13.42 -16.80 16.41
N SER A 283 -13.82 -17.92 17.02
CA SER A 283 -13.68 -18.17 18.46
C SER A 283 -12.21 -18.26 18.89
N LEU A 284 -11.97 -18.34 20.20
CA LEU A 284 -10.65 -18.65 20.77
C LEU A 284 -10.02 -19.95 20.23
N THR A 285 -10.84 -20.92 19.84
CA THR A 285 -10.39 -22.21 19.28
C THR A 285 -10.20 -22.16 17.77
N GLY A 286 -10.45 -21.01 17.12
CA GLY A 286 -10.36 -20.85 15.67
C GLY A 286 -11.59 -21.33 14.90
N GLU A 287 -12.68 -21.65 15.59
CA GLU A 287 -13.92 -22.10 14.96
C GLU A 287 -14.77 -20.93 14.46
N LYS A 288 -15.52 -21.15 13.37
CA LYS A 288 -16.53 -20.20 12.91
C LYS A 288 -17.63 -20.08 13.94
N LEU A 289 -18.02 -18.85 14.26
CA LEU A 289 -19.15 -18.59 15.14
C LEU A 289 -20.47 -18.79 14.36
N PRO A 290 -21.53 -19.28 15.03
CA PRO A 290 -22.84 -19.46 14.40
C PRO A 290 -23.47 -18.12 14.01
N THR A 291 -24.44 -18.17 13.08
CA THR A 291 -25.26 -17.02 12.73
C THR A 291 -25.91 -16.44 13.99
N GLY A 292 -25.76 -15.13 14.20
CA GLY A 292 -26.31 -14.47 15.37
C GLY A 292 -25.77 -13.07 15.61
N VAL A 293 -26.29 -12.46 16.68
CA VAL A 293 -25.84 -11.17 17.20
C VAL A 293 -24.81 -11.40 18.29
N TYR A 294 -23.73 -10.63 18.25
CA TYR A 294 -22.66 -10.65 19.25
C TYR A 294 -22.42 -9.25 19.77
N ILE A 295 -21.82 -9.16 20.95
CA ILE A 295 -21.44 -7.91 21.62
C ILE A 295 -19.92 -7.86 21.62
N TYR A 296 -19.36 -6.77 21.12
CA TYR A 296 -17.93 -6.52 21.21
C TYR A 296 -17.63 -5.48 22.28
N VAL A 297 -16.45 -5.61 22.89
CA VAL A 297 -15.86 -4.61 23.79
C VAL A 297 -14.40 -4.44 23.39
N THR A 298 -14.02 -3.22 23.04
CA THR A 298 -12.62 -2.83 22.81
C THR A 298 -12.17 -1.91 23.94
N LYS A 299 -10.92 -2.07 24.38
CA LYS A 299 -10.30 -1.20 25.38
C LYS A 299 -8.92 -0.80 24.91
N SER A 300 -8.75 0.50 24.67
CA SER A 300 -7.47 1.12 24.32
C SER A 300 -7.10 2.09 25.44
N GLY A 301 -6.01 1.82 26.17
CA GLY A 301 -5.66 2.57 27.38
C GLY A 301 -6.79 2.55 28.42
N ASN A 302 -7.32 3.73 28.75
CA ASN A 302 -8.45 3.90 29.68
C ASN A 302 -9.82 3.96 29.00
N THR A 303 -9.87 4.00 27.66
CA THR A 303 -11.11 4.19 26.91
C THR A 303 -11.69 2.85 26.50
N VAL A 304 -12.99 2.67 26.75
CA VAL A 304 -13.73 1.47 26.37
C VAL A 304 -14.78 1.82 25.32
N LYS A 305 -14.77 1.14 24.17
CA LYS A 305 -15.88 1.15 23.21
C LYS A 305 -16.60 -0.19 23.24
N LYS A 306 -17.92 -0.15 23.01
CA LYS A 306 -18.77 -1.34 22.99
C LYS A 306 -19.86 -1.19 21.96
N GLY A 307 -20.30 -2.31 21.39
CA GLY A 307 -21.39 -2.30 20.44
C GLY A 307 -21.81 -3.70 20.05
N LYS A 308 -22.62 -3.79 19.00
CA LYS A 308 -23.15 -5.05 18.47
C LYS A 308 -22.60 -5.32 17.09
N LEU A 309 -22.50 -6.60 16.76
CA LEU A 309 -22.18 -7.08 15.41
C LEU A 309 -23.06 -8.28 15.08
N VAL A 310 -23.30 -8.51 13.79
CA VAL A 310 -24.06 -9.63 13.26
C VAL A 310 -23.14 -10.50 12.42
N ILE A 311 -23.13 -11.80 12.71
CA ILE A 311 -22.51 -12.83 11.86
C ILE A 311 -23.63 -13.59 11.18
N TYR A 312 -23.50 -13.79 9.86
CA TYR A 312 -24.47 -14.47 9.03
C TYR A 312 -23.77 -15.48 8.12
N ASN A 313 -23.93 -16.75 8.46
CA ASN A 313 -23.44 -17.90 7.71
C ASN A 313 -24.55 -18.30 6.73
N ASP A 314 -24.38 -17.94 5.45
CA ASP A 314 -25.07 -18.59 4.34
C ASP A 314 -24.23 -19.77 3.84
#